data_AF-A0A959AS55-F1
#
_entry.id   AF-A0A959AS55-F1
#
_cell.length_a   1.000
_cell.length_b   1.000
_cell.length_c   1.000
_cell.angle_alpha   90.00
_cell.angle_beta   90.00
_cell.angle_gamma   90.00
#
_symmetry.space_group_name_H-M   'P 1'
#
loop_
_entity.id
_entity.type
_entity.pdbx_description
1 polymer ?
#
loop_
_entity_poly.entity_id
_entity_poly.type
_entity_poly.pdbx_seq_one_letter_code
_entity_poly.pdbx_strand_id
1 'polypeptide(L)'
;MKPTLLILAAGMGSRYGGLKQLDAMGPSGEVVLDYSVFDAIRAGFGKVVFVIRRDFEELFRTQIGSKFEGRIVVDYAFQDLNDLPEGFSVPEG
;
A
#
# COMPACT_ATOMS: atom_id res chain seq x y z
N MET A 1 15.23 -5.15 17.66
CA MET A 1 14.76 -4.37 16.49
C MET A 1 13.67 -5.20 15.80
N LYS A 2 12.52 -4.61 15.42
CA LYS A 2 11.52 -5.30 14.60
C LYS A 2 11.66 -4.87 13.13
N PRO A 3 11.53 -5.79 12.15
CA PRO A 3 11.62 -5.44 10.74
C PRO A 3 10.42 -4.61 10.27
N THR A 4 10.59 -3.94 9.13
CA THR A 4 9.54 -3.18 8.43
C THR A 4 9.13 -3.93 7.16
N LEU A 5 7.83 -4.08 6.94
CA LEU A 5 7.27 -4.64 5.71
C LEU A 5 7.04 -3.49 4.72
N LEU A 6 7.61 -3.60 3.53
CA LEU A 6 7.34 -2.67 2.43
C LEU A 6 6.39 -3.34 1.44
N ILE A 7 5.24 -2.72 1.20
CA ILE A 7 4.23 -3.22 0.24
C ILE A 7 4.22 -2.28 -0.97
N LEU A 8 4.45 -2.84 -2.16
CA LEU A 8 4.37 -2.12 -3.43
C LEU A 8 2.94 -2.14 -3.96
N ALA A 9 2.27 -1.00 -3.87
CA ALA A 9 0.82 -0.85 -4.07
C ALA A 9 0.45 0.31 -5.01
N ALA A 10 1.42 0.89 -5.72
CA ALA A 10 1.23 2.00 -6.65
C ALA A 10 0.79 1.57 -8.06
N GLY A 11 0.79 0.27 -8.34
CA GLY A 11 0.40 -0.27 -9.64
C GLY A 11 -1.11 -0.16 -9.89
N MET A 12 -1.48 0.36 -11.06
CA MET A 12 -2.87 0.35 -11.53
C MET A 12 -3.21 -0.98 -12.22
N GLY A 13 -4.35 -1.57 -11.87
CA GLY A 13 -4.92 -2.67 -12.64
C GLY A 13 -5.55 -2.14 -13.94
N SER A 14 -4.75 -1.77 -14.94
CA SER A 14 -5.25 -1.21 -16.22
C SER A 14 -6.27 -2.12 -16.93
N ARG A 15 -6.17 -3.45 -16.77
CA ARG A 15 -7.16 -4.41 -17.27
C ARG A 15 -8.54 -4.35 -16.58
N TYR A 16 -8.67 -3.65 -15.45
CA TYR A 16 -9.84 -3.71 -14.55
C TYR A 16 -10.37 -2.33 -14.17
N GLY A 17 -9.79 -1.25 -14.72
CA GLY A 17 -10.31 0.11 -14.51
C GLY A 17 -10.17 0.68 -13.09
N GLY A 18 -9.38 0.05 -12.20
CA GLY A 18 -9.28 0.49 -10.81
C GLY A 18 -8.24 -0.26 -9.95
N LEU A 19 -8.32 -0.03 -8.63
CA LEU A 19 -7.46 -0.61 -7.60
C LEU A 19 -7.87 -2.06 -7.26
N LYS A 20 -7.32 -3.02 -8.00
CA LYS A 20 -7.49 -4.47 -7.71
C LYS A 20 -7.12 -4.88 -6.29
N GLN A 21 -6.19 -4.18 -5.65
CA GLN A 21 -5.69 -4.57 -4.32
C GLN A 21 -6.76 -4.40 -3.22
N LEU A 22 -7.90 -3.80 -3.55
CA LEU A 22 -9.04 -3.61 -2.66
C LEU A 22 -10.21 -4.55 -2.99
N ASP A 23 -10.05 -5.46 -3.95
CA ASP A 23 -11.07 -6.46 -4.24
C ASP A 23 -11.14 -7.48 -3.09
N ALA A 24 -12.36 -7.67 -2.59
CA ALA A 24 -12.65 -8.66 -1.57
C ALA A 24 -12.35 -10.08 -2.10
N MET A 25 -11.55 -10.82 -1.32
CA MET A 25 -11.13 -12.19 -1.63
C MET A 25 -11.49 -13.16 -0.50
N GLY A 26 -11.55 -12.67 0.74
CA GLY A 26 -11.86 -13.46 1.92
C GLY A 26 -13.36 -13.68 2.15
N PRO A 27 -13.73 -14.67 2.99
CA PRO A 27 -15.11 -15.01 3.27
C PRO A 27 -15.90 -13.90 3.99
N SER A 28 -15.21 -12.91 4.58
CA SER A 28 -15.83 -11.75 5.24
C SER A 28 -15.45 -10.42 4.57
N GLY A 29 -15.01 -10.47 3.31
CA GLY A 29 -14.66 -9.26 2.54
C GLY A 29 -13.23 -8.78 2.73
N GLU A 30 -12.35 -9.62 3.29
CA GLU A 30 -10.93 -9.31 3.41
C GLU A 30 -10.27 -9.18 2.04
N VAL A 31 -9.37 -8.22 1.90
CA VAL A 31 -8.56 -8.06 0.69
C VAL A 31 -7.20 -8.74 0.88
N VAL A 32 -6.45 -8.97 -0.21
CA VAL A 32 -5.11 -9.61 -0.13
C VAL A 32 -4.16 -8.90 0.84
N LEU A 33 -4.25 -7.56 0.88
CA LEU A 33 -3.44 -6.75 1.79
C LEU A 33 -3.76 -7.03 3.27
N ASP A 34 -5.00 -7.39 3.59
CA ASP A 34 -5.38 -7.68 4.98
C ASP A 34 -4.62 -8.91 5.51
N TYR A 35 -4.57 -9.97 4.71
CA TYR A 35 -3.82 -11.19 5.03
C TYR A 35 -2.31 -10.93 5.13
N SER A 36 -1.76 -10.13 4.21
CA SER A 36 -0.33 -9.80 4.19
C SER A 36 0.11 -9.07 5.46
N VAL A 37 -0.66 -8.08 5.91
CA VAL A 37 -0.35 -7.33 7.14
C VAL A 37 -0.58 -8.21 8.37
N PHE A 38 -1.63 -9.02 8.39
CA PHE A 38 -1.91 -9.93 9.48
C PHE A 38 -0.79 -10.95 9.71
N ASP A 39 -0.28 -11.57 8.65
CA ASP A 39 0.83 -12.52 8.74
C ASP A 39 2.13 -11.82 9.10
N ALA A 40 2.36 -10.59 8.65
CA ALA A 40 3.52 -9.79 9.05
C ALA A 40 3.54 -9.50 10.56
N ILE A 41 2.38 -9.14 11.13
CA ILE A 41 2.25 -8.96 12.59
C ILE A 41 2.62 -10.26 13.32
N ARG A 42 2.11 -11.41 12.86
CA ARG A 42 2.41 -12.73 13.45
C ARG A 42 3.88 -13.12 13.30
N ALA A 43 4.52 -12.73 12.20
CA ALA A 43 5.94 -12.93 11.96
C ALA A 43 6.86 -11.96 12.74
N GLY A 44 6.29 -11.00 13.49
CA GLY A 44 7.04 -10.10 14.36
C GLY A 44 7.46 -8.77 13.72
N PHE A 45 6.88 -8.39 12.59
CA PHE A 45 7.07 -7.06 12.01
C PHE A 45 6.50 -5.97 12.92
N GLY A 46 7.19 -4.84 12.97
CA GLY A 46 6.79 -3.70 13.81
C GLY A 46 6.15 -2.56 13.05
N LYS A 47 6.33 -2.54 11.73
CA LYS A 47 5.89 -1.47 10.84
C LYS A 47 5.54 -2.01 9.46
N VAL A 48 4.55 -1.41 8.82
CA VAL A 48 4.26 -1.56 7.39
C VAL A 48 4.33 -0.19 6.70
N VAL A 49 4.94 -0.15 5.52
CA VAL A 49 4.98 1.02 4.65
C VAL A 49 4.33 0.64 3.32
N PHE A 50 3.30 1.37 2.91
CA PHE A 50 2.66 1.21 1.61
C PHE A 50 3.22 2.22 0.62
N VAL A 51 3.79 1.74 -0.50
CA VAL A 51 4.15 2.59 -1.64
C VAL A 51 2.94 2.68 -2.55
N ILE A 52 2.28 3.84 -2.60
CA ILE A 52 1.02 4.08 -3.33
C ILE A 52 1.15 5.31 -4.23
N ARG A 53 0.16 5.54 -5.10
CA ARG A 53 0.00 6.84 -5.75
C ARG A 53 -0.85 7.77 -4.87
N ARG A 54 -0.65 9.09 -4.97
CA ARG A 54 -1.34 10.10 -4.14
C ARG A 54 -2.86 10.11 -4.32
N ASP A 55 -3.33 9.86 -5.54
CA ASP A 55 -4.76 9.76 -5.88
C ASP A 55 -5.51 8.65 -5.13
N PHE A 56 -4.78 7.71 -4.52
CA PHE A 56 -5.35 6.59 -3.78
C PHE A 56 -5.16 6.67 -2.26
N GLU A 57 -4.55 7.75 -1.74
CA GLU A 57 -4.22 7.86 -0.32
C GLU A 57 -5.44 7.70 0.61
N GLU A 58 -6.50 8.48 0.35
CA GLU A 58 -7.70 8.47 1.18
C GLU A 58 -8.36 7.09 1.21
N LEU A 59 -8.41 6.42 0.04
CA LEU A 59 -8.97 5.09 -0.09
C LEU A 59 -8.15 4.04 0.68
N PHE A 60 -6.82 4.11 0.63
CA PHE A 60 -5.95 3.23 1.40
C PHE A 60 -6.06 3.46 2.91
N ARG A 61 -6.13 4.73 3.34
CA ARG A 61 -6.29 5.06 4.76
C ARG A 61 -7.61 4.54 5.32
N THR A 62 -8.70 4.74 4.59
CA THR A 62 -10.04 4.34 5.00
C THR A 62 -10.25 2.82 4.99
N GLN A 63 -9.78 2.11 3.95
CA GLN A 63 -10.03 0.67 3.81
C GLN A 63 -8.98 -0.24 4.45
N ILE A 64 -7.72 0.21 4.55
CA ILE A 64 -6.61 -0.61 5.04
C ILE A 64 -6.06 -0.02 6.35
N GLY A 65 -5.66 1.26 6.35
CA GLY A 65 -5.00 1.89 7.49
C GLY A 65 -5.81 1.78 8.79
N SER A 66 -7.11 2.08 8.71
CA SER A 66 -8.05 2.00 9.84
C SER A 66 -8.15 0.62 10.49
N LYS A 67 -8.01 -0.47 9.71
CA LYS A 67 -8.10 -1.86 10.20
C LYS A 67 -6.91 -2.26 11.08
N PHE A 68 -5.77 -1.59 10.90
CA PHE A 68 -4.51 -1.92 11.55
C PHE A 68 -4.06 -0.90 12.60
N GLU A 69 -4.86 0.14 12.82
CA GLU A 69 -4.61 1.15 13.84
C GLU A 69 -4.46 0.49 15.22
N GLY A 70 -3.38 0.84 15.93
CA GLY A 70 -3.03 0.26 17.22
C GLY A 70 -2.47 -1.18 17.18
N ARG A 71 -2.40 -1.84 16.02
CA ARG A 71 -1.83 -3.21 15.88
C ARG A 71 -0.41 -3.23 15.34
N ILE A 72 -0.11 -2.34 14.40
CA ILE A 72 1.21 -2.15 13.79
C ILE A 72 1.36 -0.69 13.38
N VAL A 73 2.60 -0.17 13.31
CA VAL A 73 2.82 1.17 12.75
C VAL A 73 2.56 1.13 11.24
N VAL A 74 1.72 2.03 10.75
CA VAL A 74 1.36 2.14 9.32
C VAL A 74 1.85 3.48 8.78
N ASP A 75 2.65 3.45 7.73
CA ASP A 75 3.12 4.64 7.01
C ASP A 75 2.89 4.49 5.50
N TYR A 76 2.99 5.63 4.80
CA TYR A 76 2.78 5.72 3.36
C TYR A 76 3.97 6.41 2.69
N ALA A 77 4.39 5.86 1.56
CA ALA A 77 5.31 6.49 0.62
C ALA A 77 4.58 6.67 -0.72
N PHE A 78 4.94 7.71 -1.47
CA PHE A 78 4.23 8.07 -2.68
C PHE A 78 5.13 7.87 -3.90
N GLN A 79 4.63 7.13 -4.89
CA GLN A 79 5.26 7.03 -6.19
C GLN A 79 4.64 8.06 -7.13
N ASP A 80 5.48 8.93 -7.68
CA ASP A 80 5.13 9.94 -8.68
C ASP A 80 6.14 9.89 -9.84
N LEU A 81 5.70 10.15 -11.07
CA LEU A 81 6.59 10.20 -12.23
C LEU A 81 7.59 11.37 -12.13
N ASN A 82 7.20 12.44 -11.43
CA ASN A 82 8.00 13.64 -11.23
C ASN A 82 8.92 13.55 -9.99
N ASP A 83 8.82 12.48 -9.20
CA ASP A 83 9.72 12.24 -8.06
C ASP A 83 11.05 11.65 -8.55
N LEU A 84 11.83 12.53 -9.21
CA LEU A 84 13.12 12.20 -9.82
C LEU A 84 14.25 12.94 -9.09
N PRO A 85 15.50 12.41 -9.15
CA PRO A 85 16.66 13.14 -8.66
C PRO A 85 16.84 14.49 -9.34
N GLU A 86 17.52 15.41 -8.66
CA GLU A 86 17.82 16.74 -9.20
C GLU A 86 18.53 16.66 -10.56
N GLY A 87 18.08 17.48 -11.52
CA GLY A 87 18.62 17.52 -12.88
C GLY A 87 17.96 16.56 -13.88
N PHE A 88 16.98 15.74 -13.46
CA PHE A 88 16.23 14.85 -14.34
C PHE A 88 14.80 15.34 -14.58
N SER A 89 14.24 15.01 -15.75
CA SER A 89 12.86 15.27 -16.13
C SER A 89 12.24 14.01 -16.75
N VAL A 90 10.92 13.90 -16.65
CA VAL A 90 10.16 12.86 -17.34
C VAL A 90 10.33 13.08 -18.86
N PRO A 91 10.71 12.05 -19.65
CA PRO A 91 10.78 12.16 -21.10
C PRO A 91 9.41 12.45 -21.72
N GLU A 92 9.38 13.09 -22.89
CA GLU A 92 8.18 13.14 -23.71
C GLU A 92 7.83 11.73 -24.20
N GLY A 93 6.56 11.36 -24.10
CA GLY A 93 6.00 10.06 -24.51
C GLY A 93 4.68 10.23 -25.22
#